data_AF-A0A845UN28-F1
#
_entry.id   AF-A0A845UN28-F1
#
_cell.length_a   1.000
_cell.length_b   1.000
_cell.length_c   1.000
_cell.angle_alpha   90.00
_cell.angle_beta   90.00
_cell.angle_gamma   90.00
#
_symmetry.space_group_name_H-M   'P 1'
#
loop_
_entity.id
_entity.type
_entity.pdbx_description
1 polymer ?
#
loop_
_entity_poly.entity_id
_entity_poly.type
_entity_poly.pdbx_seq_one_letter_code
_entity_poly.pdbx_strand_id
1 'polypeptide(L)' 'MTRFNAFSLLKNAVTGHKDWTEQWPDSQPKAAYDVVIVGAGGHGLGA' A
#
# COMPACT_ATOMS: atom_id res chain seq x y z
N MET A 1 -0.70 -9.75 9.74
CA MET A 1 -1.46 -8.57 9.26
C MET A 1 -1.28 -7.44 10.25
N THR A 2 -0.79 -6.29 9.79
CA THR A 2 -0.61 -5.12 10.66
C THR A 2 -1.98 -4.54 11.02
N ARG A 3 -2.26 -4.40 12.32
CA ARG A 3 -3.51 -3.81 12.78
C ARG A 3 -3.40 -2.28 12.77
N PHE A 4 -4.03 -1.64 11.80
CA PHE A 4 -4.04 -0.19 11.68
C PHE A 4 -4.81 0.47 12.82
N ASN A 5 -4.16 1.37 13.54
CA ASN A 5 -4.75 2.25 14.55
C ASN A 5 -3.87 3.51 14.69
N ALA A 6 -4.39 4.53 15.39
CA ALA A 6 -3.69 5.82 15.55
C ALA A 6 -2.29 5.66 16.17
N PHE A 7 -2.15 4.79 17.18
CA PHE A 7 -0.86 4.53 17.83
C PHE A 7 0.13 3.83 16.89
N SER A 8 -0.31 2.83 16.13
CA SER A 8 0.56 2.14 15.17
C SER A 8 1.01 3.05 14.04
N LEU A 9 0.12 3.93 13.55
CA LEU A 9 0.46 4.92 12.52
C LEU A 9 1.51 5.91 13.04
N LEU A 10 1.32 6.45 14.24
CA LEU A 10 2.29 7.37 14.87
C LEU A 10 3.64 6.69 15.09
N LYS A 11 3.64 5.47 15.65
CA LYS A 11 4.86 4.69 15.88
C LYS A 11 5.63 4.50 14.57
N ASN A 12 4.95 4.03 13.52
CA ASN A 12 5.60 3.76 12.23
C ASN A 12 6.05 5.05 11.52
N ALA A 13 5.36 6.18 11.72
CA ALA A 13 5.81 7.47 11.20
C ALA A 13 7.14 7.89 11.86
N VAL A 14 7.25 7.74 13.19
CA VAL A 14 8.46 8.06 13.95
C VAL A 14 9.62 7.12 13.60
N THR A 15 9.36 5.84 13.30
CA THR A 15 10.41 4.90 12.86
C THR A 15 10.78 5.01 11.37
N GLY A 16 10.17 5.95 10.64
CA GLY A 16 10.43 6.17 9.22
C GLY A 16 9.91 5.03 8.34
N HIS A 17 8.75 4.49 8.68
CA HIS A 17 8.03 3.45 7.92
C HIS A 17 8.77 2.10 7.81
N LYS A 18 9.76 1.83 8.66
CA LYS A 18 10.61 0.62 8.58
C LYS A 18 9.92 -0.65 9.06
N ASP A 19 8.97 -0.53 9.98
CA ASP A 19 8.34 -1.68 10.64
C ASP A 19 7.00 -2.08 9.99
N TRP A 20 6.68 -1.52 8.82
CA TRP A 20 5.54 -1.98 8.04
C TRP A 20 5.86 -3.34 7.44
N THR A 21 5.00 -4.33 7.71
CA THR A 21 4.99 -5.53 6.88
C THR A 21 4.58 -5.15 5.46
N GLU A 22 4.99 -5.95 4.48
CA GLU A 22 4.49 -5.84 3.12
C GLU A 22 2.94 -5.89 3.12
N GLN A 23 2.31 -4.96 2.39
CA GLN A 23 0.85 -4.80 2.35
C GLN A 23 0.23 -5.30 1.04
N TRP A 24 1.01 -5.32 -0.04
CA TRP A 24 0.57 -5.84 -1.33
C TRP A 24 1.20 -7.21 -1.56
N PRO A 25 0.43 -8.18 -2.08
CA PRO A 25 1.01 -9.45 -2.44
C PRO A 25 1.92 -9.30 -3.66
N ASP A 26 3.05 -10.00 -3.68
CA ASP A 26 3.87 -10.18 -4.88
C ASP A 26 3.18 -11.16 -5.83
N SER A 27 2.22 -10.64 -6.61
CA SER A 27 1.42 -11.40 -7.56
C SER A 27 1.81 -11.06 -8.99
N GLN A 28 1.90 -12.09 -9.83
CA GLN A 28 2.05 -11.90 -11.27
C GLN A 28 0.83 -11.14 -11.84
N PRO A 29 1.04 -10.24 -12.82
CA PRO A 29 -0.06 -9.59 -13.51
C PRO A 29 -1.00 -10.60 -14.15
N LYS A 30 -2.30 -10.31 -14.11
CA LYS A 30 -3.32 -11.08 -14.82
C LYS A 30 -3.13 -10.90 -16.32
N ALA A 31 -3.60 -11.87 -17.10
CA ALA A 31 -3.56 -11.80 -18.56
C ALA A 31 -4.41 -10.65 -19.13
N ALA A 32 -5.46 -10.23 -18.42
CA ALA A 32 -6.34 -9.14 -18.83
C ALA A 32 -6.90 -8.39 -17.61
N TYR A 33 -7.18 -7.11 -17.83
CA TYR A 33 -7.82 -6.20 -16.89
C TYR A 33 -8.78 -5.31 -17.65
N ASP A 34 -9.93 -4.99 -17.06
CA ASP A 34 -10.85 -3.98 -17.63
C ASP A 34 -10.24 -2.58 -17.55
N VAL A 35 -9.43 -2.33 -16.52
CA VAL A 35 -8.74 -1.07 -16.26
C VAL A 35 -7.33 -1.34 -15.74
N VAL A 36 -6.33 -0.63 -16.28
CA VAL A 36 -4.95 -0.60 -15.78
C VAL A 36 -4.63 0.83 -15.35
N ILE A 37 -4.23 1.00 -14.09
CA ILE A 37 -3.82 2.30 -13.56
C ILE A 37 -2.32 2.45 -13.79
N VAL A 38 -1.92 3.41 -14.62
CA VAL A 38 -0.51 3.73 -14.88
C VAL A 38 -0.09 4.89 -13.98
N GLY A 39 0.65 4.57 -12.92
CA GLY A 39 1.14 5.53 -11.91
C GLY A 39 0.37 5.45 -10.59
N ALA A 40 1.06 5.01 -9.53
CA ALA A 40 0.48 4.83 -8.19
C ALA A 40 0.55 6.10 -7.32
N GLY A 41 0.31 7.26 -7.91
CA GLY A 41 0.21 8.54 -7.19
C GLY A 41 -1.18 8.78 -6.59
N GLY A 42 -1.38 9.92 -5.91
CA GLY A 42 -2.67 10.24 -5.28
C GLY A 42 -3.87 10.26 -6.24
N HIS A 43 -3.65 10.62 -7.50
CA HIS A 43 -4.70 10.58 -8.54
C HIS A 43 -5.03 9.16 -9.01
N GLY A 44 -4.03 8.26 -9.04
CA GLY A 44 -4.22 6.89 -9.49
C GLY A 44 -4.76 5.96 -8.40
N LEU A 45 -4.34 6.17 -7.14
CA LEU A 45 -4.80 5.38 -6.00
C LEU A 45 -6.06 5.96 -5.32
N GLY A 46 -6.35 7.24 -5.54
CA GLY A 46 -7.48 7.94 -4.92
C GLY A 46 -8.70 8.12 -5.82
N ALA A 47 -8.61 7.74 -7.10
CA ALA A 47 -9.74 7.64 -8.02
C ALA A 47 -10.45 6.29 -7.85
#